data_AF-A0A518GXS6-F1
#
_entry.id   AF-A0A518GXS6-F1
#
_cell.length_a   1.000
_cell.length_b   1.000
_cell.length_c   1.000
_cell.angle_alpha   90.00
_cell.angle_beta   90.00
_cell.angle_gamma   90.00
#
_symmetry.space_group_name_H-M   'P 1'
#
loop_
_entity.id
_entity.type
_entity.pdbx_description
1 polymer ?
#
loop_
_entity_poly.entity_id
_entity_poly.type
_entity_poly.pdbx_seq_one_letter_code
_entity_poly.pdbx_strand_id
1 'polypeptide(L)'
;MSIRFDPGIPTANGGSVTSSFVGNDGTYNVFEQGAVAEIRDGVDPNGASHDIQFTFGTAYLVDELWFDPDPSSRTDPVPSNRTDAVSVLLHEFGHALGFNGRRDLFDGSLPGNYQSTRDALTTFDGSDFFFVGALAMDLYGGPVPLTYGNIFHLGNPAPRPGDDLIGDLMNGVVYYRGTRYGISDLDLAILSDIGVPISFSSAIPEPSTFTACLIGGMVIGLSRGVGRRARSVADMRPGSA
;
A
#
# COMPACT_ATOMS: atom_id res chain seq x y z
N MET A 1 -20.41 4.12 9.66
CA MET A 1 -19.31 4.69 10.50
C MET A 1 -19.86 5.41 11.73
N SER A 2 -19.18 5.31 12.89
CA SER A 2 -19.48 6.08 14.12
C SER A 2 -18.21 6.74 14.72
N ILE A 3 -18.41 7.82 15.48
CA ILE A 3 -17.35 8.52 16.24
C ILE A 3 -17.76 8.53 17.71
N ARG A 4 -16.84 8.14 18.58
CA ARG A 4 -16.97 8.12 20.03
C ARG A 4 -15.89 8.98 20.66
N PHE A 5 -16.22 9.57 21.81
CA PHE A 5 -15.26 10.26 22.67
C PHE A 5 -15.16 9.53 24.00
N ASP A 6 -13.94 9.29 24.46
CA ASP A 6 -13.69 8.52 25.68
C ASP A 6 -12.55 9.17 26.50
N PRO A 7 -12.81 9.68 27.71
CA PRO A 7 -11.75 10.26 28.54
C PRO A 7 -10.74 9.21 29.07
N GLY A 8 -11.03 7.92 28.93
CA GLY A 8 -10.18 6.82 29.40
C GLY A 8 -9.08 6.40 28.43
N ILE A 9 -9.09 6.87 27.18
CA ILE A 9 -8.01 6.57 26.21
C ILE A 9 -7.09 7.78 26.01
N PRO A 10 -5.76 7.57 25.92
CA PRO A 10 -4.80 8.65 25.83
C PRO A 10 -4.68 9.28 24.43
N THR A 11 -5.13 8.58 23.39
CA THR A 11 -4.91 8.91 21.98
C THR A 11 -6.21 8.71 21.17
N ALA A 12 -6.12 8.23 19.94
CA ALA A 12 -7.25 7.74 19.15
C ALA A 12 -7.15 6.21 18.96
N ASN A 13 -8.26 5.60 18.55
CA ASN A 13 -8.36 4.22 18.10
C ASN A 13 -9.37 4.12 16.96
N GLY A 14 -9.12 3.23 16.00
CA GLY A 14 -9.95 2.98 14.84
C GLY A 14 -9.99 1.51 14.49
N GLY A 15 -11.16 1.06 14.04
CA GLY A 15 -11.33 -0.34 13.69
C GLY A 15 -12.64 -0.60 12.98
N SER A 16 -12.66 -1.68 12.19
CA SER A 16 -13.90 -2.28 11.76
C SER A 16 -14.59 -2.94 12.97
N VAL A 17 -15.90 -2.75 13.09
CA VAL A 17 -16.69 -3.23 14.24
C VAL A 17 -16.96 -4.73 14.16
N THR A 18 -16.92 -5.28 12.96
CA THR A 18 -17.03 -6.72 12.70
C THR A 18 -15.90 -7.20 11.79
N SER A 19 -15.84 -8.52 11.62
CA SER A 19 -14.94 -9.20 10.68
C SER A 19 -15.77 -10.11 9.77
N SER A 20 -15.29 -10.35 8.55
CA SER A 20 -15.91 -11.27 7.60
C SER A 20 -15.02 -12.48 7.34
N PHE A 21 -15.62 -13.65 7.15
CA PHE A 21 -14.89 -14.87 6.86
C PHE A 21 -14.46 -14.90 5.39
N VAL A 22 -13.17 -15.08 5.14
CA VAL A 22 -12.60 -15.17 3.79
C VAL A 22 -12.46 -16.62 3.35
N GLY A 23 -11.97 -17.48 4.24
CA GLY A 23 -11.70 -18.88 3.91
C GLY A 23 -10.88 -19.60 4.98
N ASN A 24 -10.48 -20.83 4.69
CA ASN A 24 -9.56 -21.61 5.50
C ASN A 24 -8.27 -21.85 4.69
N ASP A 25 -7.11 -21.53 5.26
CA ASP A 25 -5.81 -21.67 4.59
C ASP A 25 -5.17 -23.07 4.75
N GLY A 26 -5.95 -24.03 5.24
CA GLY A 26 -5.51 -25.38 5.60
C GLY A 26 -5.19 -25.54 7.09
N THR A 27 -4.92 -24.44 7.81
CA THR A 27 -4.60 -24.46 9.25
C THR A 27 -5.54 -23.56 10.05
N TYR A 28 -5.80 -22.35 9.56
CA TYR A 28 -6.55 -21.31 10.25
C TYR A 28 -7.76 -20.85 9.43
N ASN A 29 -8.83 -20.49 10.14
CA ASN A 29 -9.90 -19.69 9.57
C ASN A 29 -9.43 -18.24 9.42
N VAL A 30 -9.44 -17.73 8.19
CA VAL A 30 -8.95 -16.40 7.86
C VAL A 30 -10.12 -15.43 7.77
N PHE A 31 -9.98 -14.29 8.44
CA PHE A 31 -10.97 -13.23 8.50
C PHE A 31 -10.39 -11.91 8.02
N GLU A 32 -11.20 -11.09 7.38
CA GLU A 32 -10.86 -9.71 7.02
C GLU A 32 -11.68 -8.70 7.83
N GLN A 33 -11.35 -7.42 7.72
CA GLN A 33 -12.15 -6.35 8.31
C GLN A 33 -13.53 -6.32 7.63
N GLY A 34 -14.62 -6.27 8.42
CA GLY A 34 -15.98 -6.23 7.90
C GLY A 34 -16.23 -5.10 6.90
N ALA A 35 -15.71 -3.91 7.18
CA ALA A 35 -15.77 -2.78 6.26
C ALA A 35 -15.11 -3.07 4.89
N VAL A 36 -14.03 -3.86 4.87
CA VAL A 36 -13.35 -4.27 3.63
C VAL A 36 -14.19 -5.27 2.85
N ALA A 37 -14.83 -6.21 3.54
CA ALA A 37 -15.73 -7.16 2.90
C ALA A 37 -16.86 -6.41 2.18
N GLU A 38 -17.51 -5.47 2.88
CA GLU A 38 -18.58 -4.65 2.31
C GLU A 38 -18.09 -3.80 1.12
N ILE A 39 -16.90 -3.20 1.20
CA ILE A 39 -16.29 -2.50 0.06
C ILE A 39 -16.10 -3.43 -1.14
N ARG A 40 -15.72 -4.69 -0.89
CA ARG A 40 -15.35 -5.65 -1.94
C ARG A 40 -16.58 -6.26 -2.64
N ASP A 41 -17.60 -6.65 -1.89
CA ASP A 41 -18.73 -7.42 -2.41
C ASP A 41 -20.09 -6.73 -2.27
N GLY A 42 -20.16 -5.61 -1.57
CA GLY A 42 -21.39 -4.85 -1.32
C GLY A 42 -22.34 -5.52 -0.32
N VAL A 43 -21.90 -6.57 0.38
CA VAL A 43 -22.67 -7.27 1.40
C VAL A 43 -22.29 -6.74 2.78
N ASP A 44 -23.25 -6.10 3.44
CA ASP A 44 -23.09 -5.59 4.80
C ASP A 44 -23.10 -6.73 5.84
N PRO A 45 -21.96 -7.01 6.51
CA PRO A 45 -21.85 -8.14 7.44
C PRO A 45 -22.45 -7.87 8.82
N ASN A 46 -22.80 -6.61 9.14
CA ASN A 46 -23.36 -6.21 10.45
C ASN A 46 -24.76 -5.62 10.36
N GLY A 47 -25.38 -5.60 9.18
CA GLY A 47 -26.63 -4.92 8.94
C GLY A 47 -26.52 -3.43 9.27
N ALA A 48 -27.64 -2.79 9.62
CA ALA A 48 -27.73 -1.35 9.87
C ALA A 48 -26.86 -0.77 11.02
N SER A 49 -26.03 -1.59 11.68
CA SER A 49 -24.95 -1.09 12.53
C SER A 49 -23.90 -0.34 11.70
N HIS A 50 -22.97 0.33 12.37
CA HIS A 50 -21.87 1.01 11.71
C HIS A 50 -20.68 0.05 11.50
N ASP A 51 -20.02 0.19 10.37
CA ASP A 51 -18.95 -0.75 9.94
C ASP A 51 -17.61 -0.38 10.56
N ILE A 52 -17.35 0.92 10.72
CA ILE A 52 -16.13 1.48 11.31
C ILE A 52 -16.49 2.34 12.52
N GLN A 53 -15.74 2.19 13.61
CA GLN A 53 -15.79 3.05 14.79
C GLN A 53 -14.44 3.72 15.02
N PHE A 54 -14.48 5.04 15.21
CA PHE A 54 -13.35 5.80 15.74
C PHE A 54 -13.64 6.22 17.17
N THR A 55 -12.66 6.09 18.05
CA THR A 55 -12.74 6.59 19.42
C THR A 55 -11.59 7.57 19.65
N PHE A 56 -11.89 8.77 20.14
CA PHE A 56 -10.89 9.78 20.48
C PHE A 56 -10.86 10.05 21.98
N GLY A 57 -9.65 10.07 22.54
CA GLY A 57 -9.35 10.58 23.86
C GLY A 57 -9.79 12.02 23.98
N THR A 58 -10.62 12.38 24.96
CA THR A 58 -11.16 13.75 25.05
C THR A 58 -10.06 14.80 25.27
N ALA A 59 -9.05 14.48 26.08
CA ALA A 59 -7.91 15.37 26.28
C ALA A 59 -7.04 15.46 25.01
N TYR A 60 -6.79 14.34 24.35
CA TYR A 60 -6.06 14.31 23.09
C TYR A 60 -6.73 15.15 22.00
N LEU A 61 -8.05 15.01 21.86
CA LEU A 61 -8.87 15.75 20.90
C LEU A 61 -8.78 17.27 21.09
N VAL A 62 -8.78 17.75 22.33
CA VAL A 62 -8.85 19.19 22.65
C VAL A 62 -7.46 19.82 22.80
N ASP A 63 -6.54 19.11 23.47
CA ASP A 63 -5.28 19.67 23.92
C ASP A 63 -4.10 19.35 22.98
N GLU A 64 -4.22 18.32 22.14
CA GLU A 64 -3.13 17.85 21.28
C GLU A 64 -3.40 18.03 19.79
N LEU A 65 -4.61 17.69 19.33
CA LEU A 65 -4.92 17.72 17.90
C LEU A 65 -5.06 19.15 17.36
N TRP A 66 -4.55 19.35 16.14
CA TRP A 66 -4.80 20.52 15.32
C TRP A 66 -5.69 20.14 14.15
N PHE A 67 -6.79 20.88 14.02
CA PHE A 67 -7.72 20.74 12.91
C PHE A 67 -7.35 21.73 11.83
N ASP A 68 -6.92 21.20 10.69
CA ASP A 68 -6.63 21.96 9.49
C ASP A 68 -7.88 22.77 9.06
N PRO A 69 -7.78 24.10 8.89
CA PRO A 69 -8.89 24.92 8.38
C PRO A 69 -9.34 24.51 6.97
N ASP A 70 -8.45 23.91 6.17
CA ASP A 70 -8.78 23.32 4.87
C ASP A 70 -8.24 21.87 4.77
N PRO A 71 -8.97 20.90 5.35
CA PRO A 71 -8.52 19.52 5.43
C PRO A 71 -8.51 18.81 4.06
N SER A 72 -9.04 19.44 3.01
CA SER A 72 -9.04 18.90 1.64
C SER A 72 -7.77 19.28 0.89
N SER A 73 -7.32 20.54 0.99
CA SER A 73 -6.08 20.96 0.33
C SER A 73 -4.83 20.59 1.12
N ARG A 74 -4.93 20.51 2.47
CA ARG A 74 -3.84 20.09 3.35
C ARG A 74 -2.56 20.93 3.17
N THR A 75 -2.68 22.22 2.89
CA THR A 75 -1.54 23.11 2.59
C THR A 75 -1.02 23.92 3.77
N ASP A 76 -1.85 24.18 4.78
CA ASP A 76 -1.43 24.98 5.93
C ASP A 76 -0.38 24.22 6.77
N PRO A 77 0.66 24.90 7.29
CA PRO A 77 1.66 24.24 8.11
C PRO A 77 1.05 23.81 9.45
N VAL A 78 1.28 22.55 9.82
CA VAL A 78 0.87 22.02 11.12
C VAL A 78 1.65 22.77 12.21
N PRO A 79 0.99 23.33 13.24
CA PRO A 79 1.69 23.99 14.34
C PRO A 79 2.68 23.05 15.03
N SER A 80 3.89 23.55 15.34
CA SER A 80 4.98 22.74 15.89
C SER A 80 4.68 22.11 17.26
N ASN A 81 3.63 22.57 17.95
CA ASN A 81 3.19 22.08 19.25
C ASN A 81 1.89 21.28 19.19
N ARG A 82 1.44 20.87 18.00
CA ARG A 82 0.21 20.10 17.80
C ARG A 82 0.43 18.93 16.86
N THR A 83 -0.44 17.93 16.97
CA THR A 83 -0.48 16.79 16.06
C THR A 83 -1.57 16.99 15.00
N ASP A 84 -1.31 16.70 13.73
CA ASP A 84 -2.29 16.86 12.65
C ASP A 84 -3.47 15.87 12.80
N ALA A 85 -4.68 16.41 13.04
CA ALA A 85 -5.88 15.60 13.28
C ALA A 85 -6.23 14.71 12.09
N VAL A 86 -6.00 15.17 10.86
CA VAL A 86 -6.29 14.39 9.67
C VAL A 86 -5.26 13.28 9.48
N SER A 87 -3.98 13.50 9.78
CA SER A 87 -2.98 12.42 9.80
C SER A 87 -3.34 11.33 10.81
N VAL A 88 -3.87 11.70 11.98
CA VAL A 88 -4.38 10.73 12.96
C VAL A 88 -5.61 10.00 12.42
N LEU A 89 -6.59 10.71 11.84
CA LEU A 89 -7.77 10.04 11.28
C LEU A 89 -7.41 9.07 10.14
N LEU A 90 -6.45 9.43 9.27
CA LEU A 90 -5.94 8.56 8.22
C LEU A 90 -5.28 7.31 8.79
N HIS A 91 -4.51 7.45 9.87
CA HIS A 91 -3.93 6.33 10.61
C HIS A 91 -5.01 5.37 11.14
N GLU A 92 -6.04 5.92 11.78
CA GLU A 92 -7.15 5.12 12.28
C GLU A 92 -7.96 4.45 11.17
N PHE A 93 -8.07 5.08 9.99
CA PHE A 93 -8.60 4.42 8.79
C PHE A 93 -7.72 3.26 8.35
N GLY A 94 -6.39 3.38 8.41
CA GLY A 94 -5.47 2.28 8.17
C GLY A 94 -5.80 1.07 9.06
N HIS A 95 -6.00 1.29 10.36
CA HIS A 95 -6.45 0.24 11.27
C HIS A 95 -7.81 -0.35 10.88
N ALA A 96 -8.79 0.51 10.59
CA ALA A 96 -10.13 0.07 10.21
C ALA A 96 -10.16 -0.77 8.92
N LEU A 97 -9.22 -0.52 8.00
CA LEU A 97 -9.15 -1.19 6.70
C LEU A 97 -8.19 -2.38 6.67
N GLY A 98 -7.31 -2.55 7.66
CA GLY A 98 -6.52 -3.78 7.71
C GLY A 98 -5.17 -3.74 8.40
N PHE A 99 -4.75 -2.61 8.96
CA PHE A 99 -3.65 -2.57 9.92
C PHE A 99 -4.15 -3.04 11.30
N ASN A 100 -4.69 -4.25 11.36
CA ASN A 100 -5.23 -4.85 12.57
C ASN A 100 -5.07 -6.37 12.46
N GLY A 101 -5.00 -7.05 13.59
CA GLY A 101 -4.85 -8.50 13.62
C GLY A 101 -5.07 -9.09 14.99
N ARG A 102 -4.63 -10.33 15.15
CA ARG A 102 -4.89 -11.18 16.31
C ARG A 102 -3.62 -11.76 16.93
N ARG A 103 -2.49 -11.71 16.22
CA ARG A 103 -1.22 -12.22 16.74
C ARG A 103 -0.80 -11.52 18.03
N ASP A 104 -0.22 -12.30 18.94
CA ASP A 104 0.47 -11.77 20.10
C ASP A 104 1.62 -10.85 19.67
N LEU A 105 1.76 -9.73 20.36
CA LEU A 105 2.63 -8.63 19.97
C LEU A 105 4.12 -8.90 20.25
N PHE A 106 4.44 -10.03 20.92
CA PHE A 106 5.80 -10.35 21.38
C PHE A 106 6.31 -11.68 20.88
N ASP A 107 5.44 -12.69 20.72
CA ASP A 107 5.83 -14.03 20.25
C ASP A 107 5.15 -14.47 18.94
N GLY A 108 4.17 -13.70 18.46
CA GLY A 108 3.49 -13.93 17.19
C GLY A 108 2.51 -15.09 17.18
N SER A 109 2.26 -15.70 18.35
CA SER A 109 1.26 -16.75 18.51
C SER A 109 -0.15 -16.24 18.20
N LEU A 110 -0.99 -17.11 17.66
CA LEU A 110 -2.40 -16.80 17.41
C LEU A 110 -3.25 -17.25 18.61
N PRO A 111 -4.34 -16.55 18.92
CA PRO A 111 -5.19 -16.85 20.07
C PRO A 111 -6.04 -18.12 19.89
N GLY A 112 -5.97 -18.77 18.73
CA GLY A 112 -6.74 -19.96 18.41
C GLY A 112 -6.52 -20.43 16.97
N ASN A 113 -7.52 -21.09 16.41
CA ASN A 113 -7.51 -21.59 15.03
C ASN A 113 -8.04 -20.57 14.00
N TYR A 114 -7.84 -19.28 14.28
CA TYR A 114 -8.25 -18.20 13.39
C TYR A 114 -7.21 -17.09 13.36
N GLN A 115 -7.18 -16.35 12.26
CA GLN A 115 -6.28 -15.22 12.04
C GLN A 115 -6.91 -14.18 11.11
N SER A 116 -6.38 -12.96 11.10
CA SER A 116 -6.74 -11.97 10.08
C SER A 116 -5.99 -12.19 8.76
N THR A 117 -6.44 -11.57 7.67
CA THR A 117 -5.69 -11.52 6.41
C THR A 117 -4.32 -10.86 6.58
N ARG A 118 -4.18 -9.88 7.49
CA ARG A 118 -2.88 -9.32 7.87
C ARG A 118 -2.01 -10.33 8.60
N ASP A 119 -2.56 -11.01 9.61
CA ASP A 119 -1.82 -12.02 10.39
C ASP A 119 -1.28 -13.13 9.49
N ALA A 120 -2.04 -13.55 8.47
CA ALA A 120 -1.60 -14.56 7.49
C ALA A 120 -0.32 -14.15 6.73
N LEU A 121 -0.06 -12.85 6.63
CA LEU A 121 1.12 -12.25 6.00
C LEU A 121 2.07 -11.61 7.03
N THR A 122 1.92 -11.92 8.32
CA THR A 122 2.84 -11.49 9.37
C THR A 122 3.67 -12.67 9.86
N THR A 123 4.99 -12.51 9.86
CA THR A 123 5.95 -13.52 10.33
C THR A 123 6.76 -12.99 11.51
N PHE A 124 7.12 -13.88 12.43
CA PHE A 124 8.05 -13.63 13.52
C PHE A 124 9.27 -14.52 13.32
N ASP A 125 10.47 -13.94 13.26
CA ASP A 125 11.72 -14.70 13.04
C ASP A 125 12.39 -15.18 14.34
N GLY A 126 11.77 -14.91 15.48
CA GLY A 126 12.32 -15.16 16.82
C GLY A 126 12.87 -13.91 17.51
N SER A 127 13.04 -12.80 16.78
CA SER A 127 13.49 -11.50 17.29
C SER A 127 12.54 -10.38 16.89
N ASP A 128 12.17 -10.32 15.61
CA ASP A 128 11.48 -9.20 14.98
C ASP A 128 10.28 -9.69 14.16
N PHE A 129 9.33 -8.77 13.97
CA PHE A 129 8.13 -9.01 13.19
C PHE A 129 8.26 -8.39 11.82
N PHE A 130 7.76 -9.09 10.81
CA PHE A 130 7.76 -8.63 9.44
C PHE A 130 6.42 -8.89 8.77
N PHE A 131 6.02 -7.99 7.90
CA PHE A 131 4.96 -8.22 6.92
C PHE A 131 5.59 -8.74 5.61
N VAL A 132 5.03 -9.81 5.06
CA VAL A 132 5.59 -10.57 3.93
C VAL A 132 4.61 -10.66 2.74
N GLY A 133 3.79 -9.63 2.56
CA GLY A 133 2.99 -9.47 1.35
C GLY A 133 3.86 -9.18 0.12
N ALA A 134 3.48 -9.73 -1.03
CA ALA A 134 4.34 -9.72 -2.22
C ALA A 134 4.56 -8.30 -2.77
N LEU A 135 3.52 -7.48 -2.83
CA LEU A 135 3.62 -6.11 -3.34
C LEU A 135 4.41 -5.22 -2.36
N ALA A 136 4.13 -5.35 -1.06
CA ALA A 136 4.82 -4.58 -0.03
C ALA A 136 6.31 -4.92 0.01
N MET A 137 6.67 -6.21 -0.11
CA MET A 137 8.07 -6.63 -0.17
C MET A 137 8.79 -6.16 -1.44
N ASP A 138 8.12 -6.17 -2.59
CA ASP A 138 8.69 -5.68 -3.84
C ASP A 138 9.00 -4.18 -3.77
N LEU A 139 8.08 -3.40 -3.17
CA LEU A 139 8.26 -1.96 -3.00
C LEU A 139 9.32 -1.61 -1.94
N TYR A 140 9.32 -2.30 -0.81
CA TYR A 140 10.26 -2.05 0.29
C TYR A 140 11.67 -2.61 0.00
N GLY A 141 11.77 -3.65 -0.82
CA GLY A 141 13.01 -4.36 -1.13
C GLY A 141 13.28 -5.58 -0.23
N GLY A 142 12.28 -6.06 0.51
CA GLY A 142 12.38 -7.21 1.41
C GLY A 142 11.21 -7.27 2.41
N PRO A 143 11.25 -8.19 3.40
CA PRO A 143 10.26 -8.24 4.48
C PRO A 143 10.14 -6.88 5.19
N VAL A 144 8.91 -6.38 5.33
CA VAL A 144 8.64 -5.04 5.86
C VAL A 144 8.65 -5.08 7.39
N PRO A 145 9.54 -4.37 8.09
CA PRO A 145 9.63 -4.40 9.54
C PRO A 145 8.37 -3.85 10.22
N LEU A 146 7.86 -4.59 11.20
CA LEU A 146 6.73 -4.20 12.03
C LEU A 146 7.21 -3.81 13.43
N THR A 147 6.50 -2.89 14.07
CA THR A 147 6.88 -2.40 15.39
C THR A 147 6.77 -3.50 16.45
N TYR A 148 7.88 -3.86 17.09
CA TYR A 148 7.90 -4.87 18.13
C TYR A 148 7.08 -4.43 19.35
N GLY A 149 6.18 -5.28 19.85
CA GLY A 149 5.22 -4.92 20.89
C GLY A 149 4.06 -4.05 20.39
N ASN A 150 4.01 -3.72 19.10
CA ASN A 150 2.94 -2.95 18.46
C ASN A 150 2.77 -3.33 16.97
N ILE A 151 2.68 -4.64 16.70
CA ILE A 151 2.93 -5.24 15.36
C ILE A 151 1.92 -4.87 14.25
N PHE A 152 0.87 -4.14 14.58
CA PHE A 152 -0.06 -3.60 13.59
C PHE A 152 0.42 -2.26 13.00
N HIS A 153 1.66 -1.90 13.29
CA HIS A 153 2.31 -0.69 12.85
C HIS A 153 3.67 -0.99 12.23
N LEU A 154 4.23 -0.02 11.52
CA LEU A 154 5.47 -0.12 10.77
C LEU A 154 6.66 0.43 11.55
N GLY A 155 7.83 -0.18 11.30
CA GLY A 155 9.11 0.36 11.71
C GLY A 155 9.46 0.18 13.18
N ASN A 156 10.76 0.33 13.46
CA ASN A 156 11.30 0.32 14.82
C ASN A 156 12.49 1.28 14.89
N PRO A 157 12.77 1.89 16.05
CA PRO A 157 14.05 2.55 16.25
C PRO A 157 15.19 1.53 16.24
N ALA A 158 16.36 1.96 15.76
CA ALA A 158 17.59 1.18 15.85
C ALA A 158 17.84 0.72 17.32
N PRO A 159 18.31 -0.53 17.55
CA PRO A 159 18.94 -1.43 16.58
C PRO A 159 17.98 -2.38 15.84
N ARG A 160 16.67 -2.32 16.08
CA ARG A 160 15.70 -3.13 15.34
C ARG A 160 15.52 -2.58 13.90
N PRO A 161 15.12 -3.42 12.93
CA PRO A 161 14.95 -2.97 11.55
C PRO A 161 13.73 -2.05 11.40
N GLY A 162 13.79 -1.16 10.39
CA GLY A 162 12.70 -0.26 10.02
C GLY A 162 12.78 1.16 10.60
N ASP A 163 13.98 1.65 10.94
CA ASP A 163 14.18 3.03 11.40
C ASP A 163 13.76 4.06 10.33
N ASP A 164 13.91 3.69 9.07
CA ASP A 164 13.45 4.43 7.89
C ASP A 164 11.93 4.56 7.78
N LEU A 165 11.17 3.68 8.47
CA LEU A 165 9.70 3.70 8.48
C LEU A 165 9.11 4.53 9.63
N ILE A 166 9.93 5.13 10.51
CA ILE A 166 9.43 5.96 11.61
C ILE A 166 8.68 7.22 11.11
N GLY A 167 8.98 7.67 9.90
CA GLY A 167 8.27 8.79 9.26
C GLY A 167 6.97 8.39 8.54
N ASP A 168 6.64 7.09 8.48
CA ASP A 168 5.47 6.60 7.78
C ASP A 168 4.17 6.88 8.55
N LEU A 169 3.05 6.99 7.84
CA LEU A 169 1.72 7.20 8.42
C LEU A 169 1.41 6.09 9.43
N MET A 170 1.67 4.82 9.10
CA MET A 170 1.30 3.68 9.93
C MET A 170 2.41 3.26 10.90
N ASN A 171 3.35 4.16 11.25
CA ASN A 171 4.42 3.85 12.19
C ASN A 171 3.91 3.64 13.63
N GLY A 172 4.58 2.77 14.39
CA GLY A 172 4.16 2.39 15.74
C GLY A 172 4.96 3.02 16.87
N VAL A 173 5.84 3.97 16.54
CA VAL A 173 6.89 4.47 17.44
C VAL A 173 6.53 5.87 17.93
N VAL A 174 6.19 6.78 17.02
CA VAL A 174 5.96 8.19 17.35
C VAL A 174 5.19 8.91 16.25
N TYR A 175 4.28 9.80 16.69
CA TYR A 175 3.71 10.83 15.85
C TYR A 175 4.30 12.18 16.22
N TYR A 176 5.24 12.66 15.41
CA TYR A 176 5.85 13.97 15.61
C TYR A 176 4.85 15.12 15.43
N ARG A 177 4.84 16.04 16.40
CA ARG A 177 4.11 17.32 16.31
C ARG A 177 4.69 18.20 15.21
N GLY A 178 3.85 19.02 14.61
CA GLY A 178 4.23 19.87 13.48
C GLY A 178 4.48 19.11 12.17
N THR A 179 4.21 17.81 12.15
CA THR A 179 4.40 16.97 10.97
C THR A 179 3.05 16.59 10.37
N ARG A 180 3.00 16.61 9.03
CA ARG A 180 1.90 16.07 8.25
C ARG A 180 2.33 14.72 7.68
N TYR A 181 1.55 13.68 7.96
CA TYR A 181 1.74 12.36 7.40
C TYR A 181 0.79 12.17 6.22
N GLY A 182 1.21 11.37 5.24
CA GLY A 182 0.45 11.00 4.07
C GLY A 182 0.47 9.49 3.90
N ILE A 183 -0.57 8.96 3.26
CA ILE A 183 -0.63 7.55 2.88
C ILE A 183 0.53 7.26 1.93
N SER A 184 1.40 6.32 2.29
CA SER A 184 2.52 5.92 1.44
C SER A 184 2.10 4.86 0.42
N ASP A 185 2.90 4.70 -0.64
CA ASP A 185 2.70 3.57 -1.57
C ASP A 185 2.84 2.22 -0.85
N LEU A 186 3.62 2.19 0.24
CA LEU A 186 3.79 1.00 1.08
C LEU A 186 2.51 0.67 1.86
N ASP A 187 1.83 1.68 2.42
CA ASP A 187 0.52 1.49 3.06
C ASP A 187 -0.48 0.87 2.09
N LEU A 188 -0.55 1.41 0.87
CA LEU A 188 -1.44 0.92 -0.19
C LEU A 188 -1.07 -0.49 -0.64
N ALA A 189 0.22 -0.80 -0.78
CA ALA A 189 0.70 -2.13 -1.13
C ALA A 189 0.31 -3.17 -0.06
N ILE A 190 0.48 -2.84 1.23
CA ILE A 190 0.07 -3.69 2.35
C ILE A 190 -1.44 -3.94 2.33
N LEU A 191 -2.25 -2.90 2.15
CA LEU A 191 -3.71 -3.04 2.05
C LEU A 191 -4.10 -3.91 0.84
N SER A 192 -3.42 -3.75 -0.29
CA SER A 192 -3.66 -4.58 -1.48
C SER A 192 -3.30 -6.05 -1.24
N ASP A 193 -2.17 -6.33 -0.59
CA ASP A 193 -1.70 -7.69 -0.31
C ASP A 193 -2.67 -8.47 0.61
N ILE A 194 -3.37 -7.77 1.52
CA ILE A 194 -4.36 -8.38 2.42
C ILE A 194 -5.78 -8.42 1.82
N GLY A 195 -5.96 -8.01 0.56
CA GLY A 195 -7.20 -8.15 -0.19
C GLY A 195 -8.10 -6.92 -0.24
N VAL A 196 -7.64 -5.75 0.21
CA VAL A 196 -8.39 -4.49 0.02
C VAL A 196 -8.36 -4.10 -1.46
N PRO A 197 -9.50 -3.77 -2.08
CA PRO A 197 -9.53 -3.38 -3.49
C PRO A 197 -8.94 -1.97 -3.69
N ILE A 198 -7.63 -1.91 -3.90
CA ILE A 198 -6.89 -0.67 -4.19
C ILE A 198 -6.81 -0.44 -5.70
N SER A 199 -7.10 0.78 -6.14
CA SER A 199 -6.87 1.22 -7.52
C SER A 199 -5.63 2.10 -7.57
N PHE A 200 -4.53 1.56 -8.09
CA PHE A 200 -3.34 2.34 -8.37
C PHE A 200 -3.57 3.18 -9.64
N SER A 201 -3.46 4.51 -9.54
CA SER A 201 -3.48 5.36 -10.72
C SER A 201 -2.19 5.13 -11.50
N SER A 202 -2.27 4.52 -12.66
CA SER A 202 -1.14 4.21 -13.52
C SER A 202 -0.53 5.50 -14.11
N ALA A 203 0.44 6.08 -13.42
CA ALA A 203 1.45 6.93 -14.05
C ALA A 203 2.74 6.14 -14.28
N ILE A 204 2.62 4.95 -14.87
CA ILE A 204 3.77 4.21 -15.40
C ILE A 204 3.75 4.41 -16.92
N PRO A 205 4.69 5.19 -17.50
CA PRO A 205 4.90 5.12 -18.94
C PRO A 205 5.46 3.73 -19.25
N GLU A 206 4.71 2.95 -20.03
CA GLU A 206 5.13 1.62 -20.51
C GLU A 206 6.60 1.63 -20.97
N PRO A 207 7.46 0.75 -20.44
CA PRO A 207 8.84 0.62 -20.90
C PRO A 207 8.85 -0.13 -22.23
N SER A 208 8.37 0.51 -23.29
CA SER A 208 8.47 -0.01 -24.66
C SER A 208 8.53 1.04 -25.76
N THR A 209 8.30 2.33 -25.48
CA THR A 209 8.51 3.39 -26.50
C THR A 209 9.95 3.87 -26.60
N PHE A 210 10.82 3.63 -25.60
CA PHE A 210 12.23 4.03 -25.68
C PHE A 210 13.10 3.07 -26.52
N THR A 211 12.69 1.82 -26.72
CA THR A 211 13.44 0.85 -27.54
C THR A 211 12.86 0.69 -28.95
N ALA A 212 11.58 1.00 -29.16
CA ALA A 212 10.95 0.93 -30.49
C ALA A 212 11.35 2.09 -31.43
N CYS A 213 11.71 3.27 -30.91
CA CYS A 213 12.15 4.41 -31.73
C CYS A 213 13.62 4.35 -32.19
N LEU A 214 14.45 3.46 -31.62
CA LEU A 214 15.86 3.31 -32.03
C LEU A 214 16.11 2.16 -33.01
N ILE A 215 15.15 1.25 -33.20
CA ILE A 215 15.28 0.13 -34.15
C ILE A 215 14.51 0.40 -35.47
N GLY A 216 13.52 1.31 -35.47
CA GLY A 216 12.78 1.71 -36.67
C GLY A 216 13.51 2.65 -37.65
N GLY A 217 14.69 3.17 -37.27
CA GLY A 217 15.43 4.19 -38.03
C GLY A 217 16.51 3.69 -38.99
N MET A 218 16.72 2.38 -39.16
CA MET A 218 17.87 1.84 -39.90
C MET A 218 17.53 0.75 -40.93
N VAL A 219 16.38 0.83 -41.63
CA VAL A 219 16.08 -0.06 -42.79
C VAL A 219 15.47 0.68 -44.00
N ILE A 220 15.58 2.01 -44.10
CA ILE A 220 15.17 2.72 -45.34
C ILE A 220 16.35 3.50 -45.89
N GLY A 221 17.17 2.82 -46.68
CA GLY A 221 18.25 3.45 -47.44
C GLY A 221 18.90 2.47 -48.40
N LEU A 222 18.73 2.73 -49.70
CA LEU A 222 19.42 2.15 -50.87
C LEU A 222 18.90 0.81 -51.41
N SER A 223 17.89 0.88 -52.29
CA SER A 223 18.01 0.24 -53.61
C SER A 223 16.86 0.63 -54.55
N ARG A 224 16.95 1.77 -55.26
CA ARG A 224 16.33 1.94 -56.60
C ARG A 224 17.07 2.99 -57.40
N GLY A 225 17.85 2.54 -58.38
CA GLY A 225 18.53 3.41 -59.34
C GLY A 225 19.18 2.62 -60.48
N VAL A 226 18.39 1.84 -61.23
CA VAL A 226 18.83 1.35 -62.55
C VAL A 226 17.91 1.92 -63.60
N GLY A 227 18.36 3.03 -64.18
CA GLY A 227 17.76 3.69 -65.33
C GLY A 227 18.07 2.94 -66.63
N ARG A 228 17.00 2.68 -67.38
CA ARG A 228 16.85 2.70 -68.85
C ARG A 228 18.05 2.24 -69.71
N ARG A 229 17.86 1.06 -70.32
CA ARG A 229 18.51 0.62 -71.57
C ARG A 229 18.16 1.55 -72.73
N ALA A 230 19.19 2.03 -73.44
CA ALA A 230 19.11 2.44 -74.85
C ALA A 230 20.07 1.57 -75.68
N ARG A 231 19.61 1.20 -76.88
CA ARG A 231 20.20 0.21 -77.80
C ARG A 231 21.54 0.66 -78.39
N SER A 232 22.43 -0.29 -78.65
CA SER A 232 23.33 -0.27 -79.80
C SER A 232 23.35 -1.65 -80.45
N VAL A 233 23.39 -1.64 -81.78
CA VAL A 233 23.29 -2.78 -82.71
C VAL A 233 24.70 -3.07 -83.24
N ALA A 234 25.14 -4.33 -83.16
CA ALA A 234 26.08 -5.02 -84.07
C ALA A 234 26.11 -6.50 -83.61
N ASP A 235 25.57 -7.44 -84.38
CA ASP A 235 26.31 -8.37 -85.29
C ASP A 235 27.06 -9.45 -84.47
N MET A 236 26.94 -10.76 -84.66
CA MET A 236 26.75 -11.61 -85.83
C MET A 236 26.41 -13.03 -85.34
N ARG A 237 25.60 -13.81 -86.09
CA ARG A 237 25.28 -15.23 -85.81
C ARG A 237 26.36 -16.19 -86.34
N PRO A 238 26.38 -17.47 -85.87
CA PRO A 238 27.44 -18.44 -86.19
C PRO A 238 27.23 -19.11 -87.56
N GLY A 239 28.35 -19.56 -88.15
CA GLY A 239 28.40 -20.40 -89.35
C GLY A 239 29.33 -21.60 -89.14
N SER A 240 28.92 -22.73 -89.71
CA SER A 240 29.45 -24.08 -89.66
C SER A 240 30.82 -24.32 -90.33
N ALA A 241 31.46 -25.43 -89.91
CA ALA A 241 32.57 -26.19 -90.51
C ALA A 241 33.97 -25.56 -90.45
#